data_AF-A0A9D7CEQ3-F1
#
_entry.id   AF-A0A9D7CEQ3-F1
#
_cell.length_a   1.000
_cell.length_b   1.000
_cell.length_c   1.000
_cell.angle_alpha   90.00
_cell.angle_beta   90.00
_cell.angle_gamma   90.00
#
_symmetry.space_group_name_H-M   'P 1'
#
loop_
_entity.id
_entity.type
_entity.pdbx_description
1 polymer ?
#
loop_
_entity_poly.entity_id
_entity_poly.type
_entity_poly.pdbx_seq_one_letter_code
_entity_poly.pdbx_strand_id
1 'polypeptide(L)'
;MDIDMKKHARLASLGAMAVAGALVALYAFVAWGSSPSPTGGMDGVHAAIAYIGAGIPILAIIAVHVAYSRQLAAYAKEHASDKG
;
A
#
# COMPACT_ATOMS: atom_id res chain seq x y z
N MET A 1 27.51 -8.52 11.01
CA MET A 1 26.63 -7.53 10.33
C MET A 1 25.45 -8.14 9.56
N ASP A 2 25.38 -9.47 9.38
CA ASP A 2 24.37 -10.12 8.51
C ASP A 2 22.95 -10.21 9.11
N ILE A 3 22.85 -10.49 10.41
CA ILE A 3 21.55 -10.67 11.11
C ILE A 3 20.81 -9.34 11.23
N ASP A 4 21.54 -8.25 11.39
CA ASP A 4 21.00 -6.89 11.49
C ASP A 4 20.30 -6.48 10.18
N MET A 5 20.98 -6.69 9.05
CA MET A 5 20.46 -6.35 7.73
C MET A 5 19.20 -7.14 7.36
N LYS A 6 19.12 -8.44 7.73
CA LYS A 6 17.92 -9.28 7.52
C LYS A 6 16.74 -8.82 8.37
N LYS A 7 16.97 -8.47 9.64
CA LYS A 7 15.93 -7.97 10.55
C LYS A 7 15.41 -6.60 10.07
N HIS A 8 16.30 -5.73 9.61
CA HIS A 8 15.96 -4.42 9.07
C HIS A 8 15.17 -4.53 7.76
N ALA A 9 15.57 -5.41 6.84
CA ALA A 9 14.81 -5.66 5.62
C ALA A 9 13.40 -6.22 5.90
N ARG A 10 13.26 -7.10 6.89
CA ARG A 10 11.96 -7.65 7.28
C ARG A 10 11.05 -6.63 7.97
N LEU A 11 11.63 -5.72 8.77
CA LEU A 11 10.90 -4.59 9.37
C LEU A 11 10.45 -3.59 8.30
N ALA A 12 11.33 -3.29 7.33
CA ALA A 12 11.02 -2.37 6.23
C ALA A 12 9.90 -2.90 5.32
N SER A 13 9.89 -4.21 5.00
CA SER A 13 8.81 -4.80 4.22
C SER A 13 7.48 -4.86 4.98
N LEU A 14 7.51 -5.06 6.30
CA LEU A 14 6.30 -4.99 7.13
C LEU A 14 5.72 -3.57 7.16
N GLY A 15 6.59 -2.56 7.31
CA GLY A 15 6.20 -1.15 7.26
C GLY A 15 5.61 -0.78 5.89
N ALA A 16 6.22 -1.23 4.80
CA ALA A 16 5.72 -0.98 3.45
C ALA A 16 4.33 -1.61 3.21
N MET A 17 4.11 -2.83 3.70
CA MET A 17 2.80 -3.48 3.64
C MET A 17 1.76 -2.79 4.54
N ALA A 18 2.15 -2.31 5.72
CA ALA A 18 1.27 -1.57 6.62
C ALA A 18 0.79 -0.26 5.98
N VAL A 19 1.69 0.47 5.31
CA VAL A 19 1.35 1.70 4.58
C VAL A 19 0.40 1.40 3.41
N ALA A 20 0.66 0.33 2.65
CA ALA A 20 -0.22 -0.09 1.57
C ALA A 20 -1.64 -0.42 2.09
N GLY A 21 -1.75 -1.17 3.18
CA GLY A 21 -3.04 -1.48 3.81
C GLY A 21 -3.77 -0.24 4.34
N ALA A 22 -3.04 0.69 4.98
CA ALA A 22 -3.59 1.93 5.49
C ALA A 22 -4.17 2.82 4.38
N LEU A 23 -3.50 2.88 3.21
CA LEU A 23 -3.98 3.61 2.05
C LEU A 23 -5.27 3.02 1.47
N VAL A 24 -5.38 1.69 1.42
CA VAL A 24 -6.62 1.02 1.00
C VAL A 24 -7.76 1.33 1.97
N ALA A 25 -7.50 1.23 3.28
CA ALA A 25 -8.50 1.51 4.31
C ALA A 25 -8.95 2.97 4.28
N LEU A 26 -8.02 3.91 4.10
CA LEU A 26 -8.32 5.34 3.99
C LEU A 26 -9.18 5.62 2.76
N TYR A 27 -8.84 5.05 1.60
CA TYR A 27 -9.63 5.20 0.38
C TYR A 27 -11.06 4.65 0.56
N ALA A 28 -11.18 3.46 1.16
CA ALA A 28 -12.48 2.87 1.46
C ALA A 28 -13.30 3.71 2.45
N PHE A 29 -12.66 4.30 3.47
CA PHE A 29 -13.31 5.18 4.43
C PHE A 29 -13.83 6.46 3.77
N VAL A 30 -13.01 7.09 2.91
CA VAL A 30 -13.43 8.27 2.13
C VAL A 30 -14.57 7.92 1.18
N ALA A 31 -14.50 6.77 0.51
CA ALA A 31 -15.57 6.32 -0.38
C ALA A 31 -16.87 6.07 0.37
N TRP A 32 -16.81 5.43 1.54
CA TRP A 32 -17.97 5.21 2.39
C TRP A 32 -18.57 6.52 2.91
N GLY A 33 -17.75 7.43 3.42
CA GLY A 33 -18.22 8.72 3.95
C GLY A 33 -18.73 9.70 2.89
N SER A 34 -18.25 9.58 1.64
CA SER A 34 -18.67 10.45 0.53
C SER A 34 -19.81 9.87 -0.32
N SER A 35 -20.24 8.64 0.00
CA SER A 35 -21.30 7.95 -0.74
C SER A 35 -22.63 8.72 -0.65
N PRO A 36 -23.45 8.72 -1.71
CA PRO A 36 -24.71 9.46 -1.73
C PRO A 36 -25.63 9.02 -0.58
N SER A 37 -26.02 9.95 0.28
CA SER A 37 -26.99 9.73 1.36
C SER A 37 -28.16 10.71 1.25
N PRO A 38 -29.32 10.39 1.86
CA PRO A 38 -30.49 11.28 1.85
C PRO A 38 -30.23 12.68 2.41
N THR A 39 -29.18 12.83 3.23
CA THR A 39 -28.81 14.07 3.93
C THR A 39 -27.60 14.77 3.32
N GLY A 40 -27.01 14.23 2.25
CA GLY A 40 -25.82 14.79 1.59
C GLY A 40 -24.91 13.72 0.98
N GLY A 41 -23.88 14.15 0.25
CA GLY A 41 -22.94 13.26 -0.44
C GLY A 41 -22.56 13.83 -1.80
N MET A 42 -21.59 13.20 -2.47
CA MET A 42 -21.21 13.60 -3.83
C MET A 42 -22.24 13.09 -4.85
N ASP A 43 -22.61 13.92 -5.82
CA ASP A 43 -23.33 13.43 -7.00
C ASP A 43 -22.44 12.45 -7.80
N GLY A 44 -23.06 11.65 -8.66
CA GLY A 44 -22.37 10.56 -9.36
C GLY A 44 -21.18 11.00 -10.22
N VAL A 45 -21.19 12.23 -10.75
CA VAL A 45 -20.10 12.75 -11.59
C VAL A 45 -18.93 13.18 -10.71
N HIS A 46 -19.19 13.93 -9.64
CA HIS A 46 -18.15 14.34 -8.70
C HIS A 46 -17.55 13.14 -7.95
N ALA A 47 -18.35 12.14 -7.61
CA ALA A 47 -17.88 10.90 -7.01
C ALA A 47 -16.95 10.14 -7.97
N ALA A 48 -17.30 10.03 -9.26
CA ALA A 48 -16.45 9.38 -10.26
C ALA A 48 -15.09 10.08 -10.42
N ILE A 49 -15.09 11.42 -10.50
CA ILE A 49 -13.85 12.21 -10.61
C ILE A 49 -13.00 12.04 -9.34
N ALA A 50 -13.61 12.11 -8.15
CA ALA A 50 -12.90 11.94 -6.89
C ALA A 50 -12.29 10.53 -6.74
N TYR A 51 -13.05 9.48 -7.09
CA TYR A 51 -12.58 8.11 -7.00
C TYR A 51 -11.47 7.78 -7.98
N ILE A 52 -11.53 8.30 -9.20
CA ILE A 52 -10.45 8.13 -10.18
C ILE A 52 -9.23 8.95 -9.75
N GLY A 53 -9.43 10.23 -9.41
CA GLY A 53 -8.39 11.17 -9.04
C GLY A 53 -7.61 10.75 -7.78
N ALA A 54 -8.27 10.17 -6.78
CA ALA A 54 -7.62 9.64 -5.59
C ALA A 54 -7.18 8.17 -5.74
N GLY A 55 -7.96 7.37 -6.46
CA GLY A 55 -7.72 5.93 -6.58
C GLY A 55 -6.46 5.59 -7.38
N ILE A 56 -6.24 6.26 -8.52
CA ILE A 56 -5.04 6.04 -9.35
C ILE A 56 -3.73 6.30 -8.59
N PRO A 57 -3.52 7.46 -7.94
CA PRO A 57 -2.28 7.71 -7.20
C PRO A 57 -2.13 6.77 -6.00
N ILE A 58 -3.21 6.44 -5.30
CA ILE A 58 -3.16 5.47 -4.19
C ILE A 58 -2.72 4.10 -4.69
N LEU A 59 -3.28 3.61 -5.80
CA LEU A 59 -2.87 2.34 -6.41
C LEU A 59 -1.41 2.37 -6.85
N ALA A 60 -0.93 3.49 -7.41
CA ALA A 60 0.47 3.64 -7.77
C ALA A 60 1.40 3.54 -6.54
N ILE A 61 1.05 4.19 -5.43
CA ILE A 61 1.82 4.13 -4.19
C ILE A 61 1.82 2.69 -3.63
N ILE A 62 0.67 2.02 -3.61
CA ILE A 62 0.57 0.62 -3.18
C ILE A 62 1.46 -0.27 -4.05
N ALA A 63 1.44 -0.11 -5.37
CA ALA A 63 2.25 -0.90 -6.29
C ALA A 63 3.75 -0.74 -6.01
N VAL A 64 4.23 0.47 -5.73
CA VAL A 64 5.62 0.73 -5.34
C VAL A 64 5.98 0.01 -4.04
N HIS A 65 5.15 0.07 -3.02
CA HIS A 65 5.41 -0.59 -1.72
C HIS A 65 5.40 -2.11 -1.83
N VAL A 66 4.50 -2.67 -2.64
CA VAL A 66 4.45 -4.10 -2.92
C VAL A 66 5.69 -4.54 -3.71
N ALA A 67 6.09 -3.79 -4.74
CA ALA A 67 7.30 -4.08 -5.51
C ALA A 67 8.56 -4.02 -4.62
N TYR A 68 8.67 -3.00 -3.77
CA TYR A 68 9.77 -2.85 -2.81
C TYR A 68 9.82 -4.03 -1.81
N SER A 69 8.66 -4.43 -1.27
CA SER A 69 8.56 -5.57 -0.36
C SER A 69 8.98 -6.89 -1.03
N ARG A 70 8.61 -7.08 -2.31
CA ARG A 70 9.00 -8.26 -3.09
C ARG A 70 10.50 -8.29 -3.37
N GLN A 71 11.11 -7.14 -3.69
CA GLN A 71 12.55 -7.04 -3.89
C GLN A 71 13.32 -7.37 -2.61
N LEU A 72 12.91 -6.81 -1.47
CA LEU A 72 13.54 -7.12 -0.18
C LEU A 72 13.39 -8.60 0.22
N ALA A 73 12.24 -9.20 -0.06
CA ALA A 73 12.02 -10.63 0.19
C ALA A 73 12.89 -11.52 -0.71
N ALA A 74 13.04 -11.16 -1.99
CA ALA A 74 13.93 -11.85 -2.91
C ALA A 74 15.40 -11.73 -2.49
N TYR A 75 15.84 -10.52 -2.12
CA TYR A 75 17.18 -10.25 -1.62
C TYR A 75 17.48 -11.05 -0.34
N ALA A 76 16.54 -11.10 0.60
CA ALA A 76 16.69 -11.90 1.82
C ALA A 76 16.82 -13.41 1.54
N LYS A 77 16.22 -13.92 0.46
CA LYS A 77 16.27 -15.33 0.05
C LYS A 77 17.59 -15.69 -0.64
N GLU A 78 18.09 -14.81 -1.50
CA GLU A 78 19.37 -15.01 -2.21
C GLU A 78 20.56 -15.06 -1.24
N HIS A 79 20.61 -14.12 -0.29
CA HIS A 79 21.60 -14.09 0.80
C HIS A 79 21.35 -15.14 1.92
N ALA A 80 20.41 -16.07 1.71
CA ALA A 80 20.26 -17.28 2.52
C ALA A 80 20.80 -18.53 1.81
N SER A 81 20.96 -18.49 0.49
CA SER A 81 21.46 -19.61 -0.32
C SER A 81 22.99 -19.64 -0.46
N ASP A 82 23.67 -18.53 -0.20
CA ASP A 82 25.13 -18.38 -0.27
C ASP A 82 25.87 -18.95 0.97
N LYS A 83 25.13 -19.45 1.98
CA LYS A 83 25.68 -20.04 3.22
C LYS A 83 25.49 -21.56 3.33
N GLY A 84 25.10 -22.23 2.25
CA GLY A 84 25.06 -23.70 2.16
C GLY A 84 26.29 -24.22 1.43
#